data_AF-A0A1D1Z108-F1
#
_entry.id   AF-A0A1D1Z108-F1
#
_cell.length_a   1.000
_cell.length_b   1.000
_cell.length_c   1.000
_cell.angle_alpha   90.00
_cell.angle_beta   90.00
_cell.angle_gamma   90.00
#
_symmetry.space_group_name_H-M   'P 1'
#
loop_
_entity.id
_entity.type
_entity.pdbx_description
1 polymer ?
#
loop_
_entity_poly.entity_id
_entity_poly.type
_entity_poly.pdbx_seq_one_letter_code
_entity_poly.pdbx_strand_id
1 'polypeptide(L)'
;LSGMGCSAGLVAVDLARDLLLAHPGSTALVVSTEVITPNWYGGNHRPMLLSNCLFRVGAAAVLLSTRRRDRGRAKYRLLHVVRTHMGADDGAFGCVRQQQDPQGHTGISLSKDLM
;
A
#
# COMPACT_ATOMS: atom_id res chain seq x y z
N LEU A 1 4.91 4.87 8.05
CA LEU A 1 4.25 4.28 6.87
C LEU A 1 5.22 3.48 5.98
N SER A 2 6.52 3.76 6.01
CA SER A 2 7.52 2.89 5.36
C SER A 2 7.38 1.44 5.82
N GLY A 3 7.57 0.48 4.91
CA GLY A 3 7.49 -0.96 5.19
C GLY A 3 6.07 -1.57 5.26
N MET A 4 5.01 -0.76 5.11
CA MET A 4 3.62 -1.26 5.20
C MET A 4 3.10 -1.89 3.89
N GLY A 5 3.94 -1.92 2.84
CA GLY A 5 3.63 -2.49 1.53
C GLY A 5 2.40 -1.86 0.88
N CYS A 6 1.70 -2.63 0.03
CA CYS A 6 0.56 -2.17 -0.75
C CYS A 6 -0.64 -1.68 0.11
N SER A 7 -0.66 -1.97 1.41
CA SER A 7 -1.69 -1.49 2.34
C SER A 7 -1.46 -0.06 2.85
N ALA A 8 -0.26 0.51 2.61
CA ALA A 8 0.19 1.77 3.19
C ALA A 8 -0.79 2.94 2.94
N GLY A 9 -1.43 3.00 1.76
CA GLY A 9 -2.41 4.03 1.43
C GLY A 9 -3.63 4.03 2.36
N LEU A 10 -4.19 2.85 2.66
CA LEU A 10 -5.33 2.74 3.59
C LEU A 10 -4.91 3.02 5.03
N VAL A 11 -3.72 2.58 5.45
CA VAL A 11 -3.17 2.90 6.78
C VAL A 11 -2.96 4.40 6.93
N ALA A 12 -2.51 5.09 5.88
CA ALA A 12 -2.35 6.53 5.88
C ALA A 12 -3.69 7.27 6.00
N VAL A 13 -4.74 6.79 5.32
CA VAL A 13 -6.11 7.32 5.44
C VAL A 13 -6.66 7.14 6.85
N ASP A 14 -6.42 5.98 7.47
CA ASP A 14 -6.82 5.69 8.85
C ASP A 14 -6.16 6.67 9.84
N LEU A 15 -4.84 6.85 9.73
CA LEU A 15 -4.09 7.82 10.52
C LEU A 15 -4.58 9.26 10.29
N ALA A 16 -4.82 9.64 9.03
CA ALA A 16 -5.30 10.97 8.69
C ALA A 16 -6.69 11.25 9.28
N ARG A 17 -7.57 10.24 9.30
CA ARG A 17 -8.87 10.33 10.00
C ARG A 17 -8.65 10.65 11.47
N ASP A 18 -7.82 9.90 12.16
CA ASP A 18 -7.60 10.07 13.60
C ASP A 18 -7.01 11.44 13.93
N LEU A 19 -6.05 11.92 13.12
CA LEU A 19 -5.50 13.26 13.25
C LEU A 19 -6.55 14.36 13.02
N LEU A 20 -7.45 14.19 12.06
CA LEU A 20 -8.52 15.14 11.78
C LEU A 20 -9.62 15.16 12.84
N LEU A 21 -9.87 14.03 13.50
CA LEU A 21 -10.77 13.93 14.65
C LEU A 21 -10.15 14.60 15.88
N ALA A 22 -8.84 14.43 16.09
CA ALA A 22 -8.10 15.11 17.15
C ALA A 22 -7.97 16.63 16.91
N HIS A 23 -8.00 17.08 15.64
CA HIS A 23 -7.88 18.50 15.27
C HIS A 23 -9.02 18.98 14.36
N PRO A 24 -10.24 19.19 14.91
CA PRO A 24 -11.41 19.59 14.12
C PRO A 24 -11.21 20.90 13.34
N GLY A 25 -11.82 20.99 12.16
CA GLY A 25 -11.69 22.18 11.29
C GLY A 25 -10.40 22.20 10.47
N SER A 26 -9.63 21.12 10.48
CA SER A 26 -8.41 20.95 9.70
C SER A 26 -8.65 20.15 8.42
N THR A 27 -7.60 20.07 7.61
CA THR A 27 -7.52 19.25 6.39
C THR A 27 -6.25 18.42 6.43
N ALA A 28 -6.30 17.20 5.90
CA ALA A 28 -5.15 16.32 5.78
C ALA A 28 -5.00 15.86 4.33
N LEU A 29 -3.80 16.03 3.77
CA LEU A 29 -3.45 15.52 2.44
C LEU A 29 -2.72 14.18 2.62
N VAL A 30 -3.29 13.12 2.07
CA VAL A 30 -2.64 11.81 1.98
C VAL A 30 -2.08 11.66 0.58
N VAL A 31 -0.79 11.36 0.47
CA VAL A 31 -0.11 11.09 -0.80
C VAL A 31 0.49 9.69 -0.72
N SER A 32 0.20 8.86 -1.72
CA SER A 32 0.79 7.54 -1.90
C SER A 32 1.57 7.54 -3.21
N THR A 33 2.82 7.11 -3.16
CA THR A 33 3.69 6.99 -4.33
C THR A 33 4.31 5.61 -4.35
N GLU A 34 4.20 4.92 -5.48
CA GLU A 34 4.76 3.60 -5.69
C GLU A 34 5.82 3.68 -6.78
N VAL A 35 7.06 3.37 -6.43
CA VAL A 35 8.21 3.38 -7.35
C VAL A 35 8.82 1.98 -7.34
N ILE A 36 8.72 1.30 -8.48
CA ILE A 36 9.13 -0.11 -8.62
C ILE A 36 10.52 -0.27 -9.23
N THR A 37 11.11 0.81 -9.76
CA THR A 37 12.45 0.81 -10.37
C THR A 37 13.53 0.13 -9.52
N PRO A 38 13.63 0.35 -8.19
CA PRO A 38 14.63 -0.34 -7.38
C PRO A 38 14.38 -1.85 -7.22
N ASN A 39 13.20 -2.34 -7.60
CA ASN A 39 12.76 -3.72 -7.42
C ASN A 39 12.65 -4.51 -8.73
N TRP A 40 13.23 -3.99 -9.83
CA TRP A 40 13.22 -4.70 -11.11
C TRP A 40 13.98 -6.03 -11.03
N TYR A 41 13.31 -7.12 -11.40
CA TYR A 41 13.93 -8.45 -11.41
C TYR A 41 14.58 -8.75 -12.77
N GLY A 42 15.90 -8.96 -12.78
CA GLY A 42 16.68 -9.24 -14.00
C GLY A 42 16.94 -10.72 -14.29
N GLY A 43 16.48 -11.63 -13.42
CA GLY A 43 16.68 -13.08 -13.60
C GLY A 43 15.56 -13.76 -14.39
N ASN A 44 15.49 -15.10 -14.32
CA ASN A 44 14.52 -15.91 -15.07
C ASN A 44 13.70 -16.86 -14.17
N HIS A 45 13.69 -16.64 -12.86
CA HIS A 45 12.88 -17.42 -11.93
C HIS A 45 11.40 -17.02 -12.03
N ARG A 46 10.56 -17.95 -12.47
CA ARG A 46 9.15 -17.71 -12.81
C ARG A 46 8.34 -16.97 -11.72
N PRO A 47 8.37 -17.38 -10.44
CA PRO A 47 7.66 -16.66 -9.36
C PRO A 47 8.04 -15.18 -9.21
N MET A 48 9.26 -14.79 -9.61
CA MET A 48 9.74 -13.41 -9.54
C MET A 48 9.48 -12.63 -10.82
N LEU A 49 9.35 -13.28 -11.98
CA LEU A 49 8.99 -12.59 -13.22
C LEU A 49 7.59 -11.97 -13.17
N LEU A 50 6.68 -12.55 -12.37
CA LEU A 50 5.33 -12.02 -12.19
C LEU A 50 5.33 -10.59 -11.64
N SER A 51 6.27 -10.23 -10.76
CA SER A 51 6.34 -8.87 -10.22
C SER A 51 6.61 -7.84 -11.32
N ASN A 52 7.40 -8.18 -12.35
CA ASN A 52 7.69 -7.29 -13.48
C ASN A 52 6.46 -7.08 -14.38
N CYS A 53 5.53 -8.04 -14.42
CA CYS A 53 4.31 -7.93 -15.21
C CYS A 53 3.20 -7.16 -14.49
N LEU A 54 3.07 -7.38 -13.18
CA LEU A 54 1.96 -6.90 -12.35
C LEU A 54 2.22 -5.50 -11.79
N PHE A 55 3.43 -5.24 -11.29
CA PHE A 55 3.70 -3.99 -10.59
C PHE A 55 3.94 -2.84 -11.56
N ARG A 56 3.42 -1.66 -11.18
CA ARG A 56 3.50 -0.43 -11.98
C ARG A 56 3.90 0.74 -11.09
N VAL A 57 4.56 1.72 -11.68
CA VAL A 57 4.82 3.01 -11.04
C VAL A 57 3.54 3.82 -11.05
N GLY A 58 3.24 4.50 -9.96
CA GLY A 58 2.07 5.36 -9.88
C GLY A 58 2.07 6.24 -8.64
N ALA A 59 1.17 7.21 -8.63
CA ALA A 59 0.93 8.04 -7.46
C ALA A 59 -0.55 8.39 -7.36
N ALA A 60 -1.03 8.57 -6.14
CA ALA A 60 -2.37 9.03 -5.82
C ALA A 60 -2.33 10.02 -4.66
N ALA A 61 -3.23 10.98 -4.68
CA ALA A 61 -3.40 11.92 -3.58
C ALA A 61 -4.88 12.12 -3.26
N VAL A 62 -5.21 12.17 -1.96
CA VAL A 62 -6.58 12.41 -1.47
C VAL A 62 -6.53 13.45 -0.38
N LEU A 63 -7.42 14.45 -0.48
CA LEU A 63 -7.62 15.47 0.55
C LEU A 63 -8.81 15.10 1.42
N LEU A 64 -8.59 15.00 2.72
CA LEU A 64 -9.60 14.75 3.75
C LEU A 64 -9.85 16.05 4.53
N SER A 65 -11.09 16.29 4.94
CA SER A 65 -11.48 17.51 5.67
C SER A 65 -12.57 17.25 6.69
N THR A 66 -12.49 17.92 7.85
CA THR A 66 -13.58 18.02 8.83
C THR A 66 -14.27 19.39 8.80
N ARG A 67 -13.91 20.27 7.86
CA ARG A 67 -14.49 21.62 7.75
C ARG A 67 -15.89 21.54 7.14
N ARG A 68 -16.87 22.17 7.81
CA ARG A 68 -18.26 22.24 7.34
C ARG A 68 -18.38 22.83 5.92
N ARG A 69 -17.57 23.85 5.61
CA ARG A 69 -17.56 24.51 4.29
C ARG A 69 -17.12 23.59 3.14
N ASP A 70 -16.35 22.56 3.42
CA ASP A 70 -15.86 21.63 2.39
C ASP A 70 -16.88 20.53 2.09
N ARG A 71 -17.91 20.36 2.94
CA ARG A 71 -18.91 19.28 2.84
C ARG A 71 -19.67 19.28 1.51
N GLY A 72 -19.99 20.46 0.98
CA GLY A 72 -20.70 20.57 -0.30
C GLY A 72 -19.85 20.24 -1.54
N ARG A 73 -18.52 20.22 -1.38
CA ARG A 73 -17.56 19.94 -2.47
C ARG A 73 -16.95 18.53 -2.38
N ALA A 74 -17.18 17.84 -1.27
CA ALA A 74 -16.62 16.53 -1.03
C ALA A 74 -17.23 15.50 -1.98
N LYS A 75 -16.39 14.82 -2.77
CA LYS A 75 -16.82 13.75 -3.68
C LYS A 75 -17.29 12.51 -2.91
N TYR A 76 -16.68 12.24 -1.76
CA TYR A 76 -16.94 11.07 -0.93
C TYR A 76 -16.93 11.45 0.55
N ARG A 77 -17.57 10.61 1.38
CA ARG A 77 -17.52 10.69 2.83
C ARG A 77 -16.90 9.39 3.36
N LEU A 78 -15.85 9.51 4.17
CA LEU A 78 -15.26 8.38 4.87
C LEU A 78 -16.20 7.96 6.02
N LEU A 79 -16.73 6.73 5.96
CA LEU A 79 -17.64 6.19 6.96
C LEU A 79 -16.90 5.29 7.96
N HIS A 80 -16.23 4.26 7.44
CA HIS A 80 -15.53 3.26 8.22
C HIS A 80 -14.19 2.94 7.56
N VAL A 81 -13.22 2.55 8.39
CA VAL A 81 -11.97 1.92 7.94
C VAL A 81 -11.84 0.63 8.73
N VAL A 82 -11.62 -0.47 8.04
CA VAL A 82 -11.45 -1.79 8.65
C VAL A 82 -10.11 -2.34 8.20
N ARG A 83 -9.35 -2.89 9.15
CA ARG A 83 -8.06 -3.51 8.89
C ARG A 83 -8.02 -4.88 9.55
N THR A 84 -7.72 -5.89 8.74
CA THR A 84 -7.41 -7.25 9.20
C THR A 84 -5.91 -7.49 9.07
N HIS A 85 -5.38 -8.43 9.85
CA HIS A 85 -3.97 -8.79 9.82
C HIS A 85 -3.82 -10.30 9.92
N MET A 86 -3.15 -10.88 8.93
CA MET A 86 -2.93 -12.33 8.80
C MET A 86 -1.46 -12.71 9.03
N GLY A 87 -0.64 -11.84 9.62
CA GLY A 87 0.80 -12.11 9.75
C GLY A 87 1.19 -13.24 10.71
N ALA A 88 0.23 -13.85 11.41
CA ALA A 88 0.44 -15.07 12.19
C ALA A 88 0.20 -16.36 11.36
N ASP A 89 -0.34 -16.23 10.16
CA ASP A 89 -0.47 -17.32 9.20
C ASP A 89 0.79 -17.37 8.34
N ASP A 90 1.53 -18.47 8.41
CA ASP A 90 2.81 -18.63 7.71
C ASP A 90 2.66 -18.57 6.19
N GLY A 91 1.51 -19.02 5.66
CA GLY A 91 1.19 -18.92 4.23
C GLY A 91 1.03 -17.47 3.81
N ALA A 92 0.20 -16.71 4.53
CA ALA A 92 -0.02 -15.29 4.29
C ALA A 92 1.25 -14.45 4.52
N PHE A 93 2.07 -14.80 5.50
CA PHE A 93 3.35 -14.13 5.75
C PHE A 93 4.38 -14.44 4.66
N GLY A 94 4.40 -15.68 4.15
CA GLY A 94 5.38 -16.15 3.18
C GLY A 94 5.04 -15.89 1.71
N CYS A 95 3.81 -15.50 1.38
CA CYS A 95 3.32 -15.48 0.00
C CYS A 95 3.93 -14.36 -0.87
N VAL A 96 4.46 -13.29 -0.27
CA VAL A 96 5.21 -12.23 -0.97
C VAL A 96 6.50 -11.96 -0.22
N ARG A 97 7.63 -12.32 -0.81
CA ARG A 97 8.96 -12.11 -0.19
C ARG A 97 9.97 -11.59 -1.18
N GLN A 98 10.75 -10.60 -0.75
CA GLN A 98 11.96 -10.21 -1.44
C GLN A 98 13.08 -11.19 -1.09
N GLN A 99 13.72 -11.78 -2.10
CA GLN A 99 14.79 -12.76 -1.92
C GLN A 99 15.68 -12.84 -3.17
N GLN A 100 16.82 -13.52 -3.06
CA GLN A 100 17.69 -13.81 -4.19
C GLN A 100 17.30 -15.12 -4.88
N ASP A 101 17.44 -15.17 -6.21
CA ASP A 101 17.40 -16.41 -6.97
C ASP A 101 18.74 -17.18 -6.86
N PRO A 102 18.84 -18.43 -7.38
CA PRO A 102 20.09 -19.19 -7.34
C PRO A 102 21.27 -18.56 -8.10
N GLN A 103 21.01 -17.57 -8.97
CA GLN A 103 22.01 -16.82 -9.72
C GLN A 103 22.40 -15.50 -9.02
N GLY A 104 21.82 -15.21 -7.85
CA GLY A 104 22.11 -14.02 -7.05
C GLY A 104 21.27 -12.78 -7.44
N HIS A 105 20.34 -12.88 -8.39
CA HIS A 105 19.47 -11.75 -8.71
C HIS A 105 18.40 -11.57 -7.63
N THR A 106 18.30 -10.37 -7.09
CA THR A 106 17.26 -10.03 -6.11
C THR A 106 15.95 -9.72 -6.82
N GLY A 107 14.85 -10.31 -6.34
CA GLY A 107 13.50 -10.08 -6.85
C GLY A 107 12.43 -10.28 -5.78
N ILE A 108 11.19 -9.96 -6.12
CA ILE A 108 10.02 -10.21 -5.28
C ILE A 108 9.36 -11.50 -5.76
N SER A 109 9.41 -12.55 -4.97
CA SER A 109 8.74 -13.82 -5.25
C SER A 109 7.28 -13.74 -4.84
N LEU A 110 6.38 -14.15 -5.75
CA LEU A 110 4.95 -14.28 -5.49
C LEU A 110 4.56 -15.77 -5.45
N SER A 111 4.03 -16.23 -4.31
CA SER A 111 3.46 -17.57 -4.15
C SER A 111 2.07 -17.64 -4.78
N LYS A 112 1.61 -18.87 -5.08
CA LYS A 112 0.22 -19.14 -5.45
C LYS A 112 -0.75 -18.99 -4.27
N ASP A 113 -0.23 -19.06 -3.05
CA ASP A 113 -1.00 -18.83 -1.81
C ASP A 113 -1.30 -17.34 -1.60
N LEU A 114 -0.88 -16.47 -2.53
CA LEU A 114 -1.30 -15.09 -2.62
C LEU A 114 -2.75 -15.03 -3.11
N MET A 115 -3.70 -15.45 -2.26
CA MET A 115 -5.15 -15.15 -2.27
C MET A 115 -5.86 -15.97 -1.19
#